data_AF-A0A8K0KPB3-F1
#
_entry.id   AF-A0A8K0KPB3-F1
#
_cell.length_a   1.000
_cell.length_b   1.000
_cell.length_c   1.000
_cell.angle_alpha   90.00
_cell.angle_beta   90.00
_cell.angle_gamma   90.00
#
_symmetry.space_group_name_H-M   'P 1'
#
loop_
_entity.id
_entity.type
_entity.pdbx_description
1 polymer ?
#
loop_
_entity_poly.entity_id
_entity_poly.type
_entity_poly.pdbx_seq_one_letter_code
_entity_poly.pdbx_strand_id
1 'polypeptide(L)'
;MILEMAGEVDPSCNPVNFVTQDGCKPGAIYGGGRDQDDRGDGNTIFQEPVTKNTTVEPDYSNFDIIKATQYGALERCKELIEAGYDVNKPDSETVTLLHWASINNRKEIIKYYVSKGAVVDAVGGELMSTPLHWATR
;
A
#
# COMPACT_ATOMS: atom_id res chain seq x y z
N MET A 1 9.66 -16.53 52.57
CA MET A 1 9.23 -15.14 52.75
C MET A 1 9.88 -14.37 51.61
N ILE A 2 9.07 -13.87 50.67
CA ILE A 2 9.28 -12.75 49.72
C ILE A 2 10.56 -12.70 48.86
N LEU A 3 10.56 -12.42 47.56
CA LEU A 3 9.56 -12.19 46.52
C LEU A 3 10.38 -12.22 45.20
N GLU A 4 10.01 -13.01 44.20
CA GLU A 4 10.51 -12.81 42.84
C GLU A 4 9.93 -11.50 42.30
N MET A 5 10.78 -10.50 42.02
CA MET A 5 10.36 -9.31 41.29
C MET A 5 10.36 -9.62 39.79
N ALA A 6 9.29 -10.25 39.32
CA ALA A 6 8.88 -10.14 37.93
C ALA A 6 8.55 -8.67 37.67
N GLY A 7 9.34 -8.01 36.83
CA GLY A 7 8.99 -6.68 36.32
C GLY A 7 7.73 -6.79 35.48
N GLU A 8 6.63 -6.24 35.98
CA GLU A 8 5.38 -6.11 35.24
C GLU A 8 5.63 -5.19 34.04
N VAL A 9 5.49 -5.74 32.83
CA VAL A 9 5.47 -4.95 31.61
C VAL A 9 4.09 -4.31 31.53
N ASP A 10 4.02 -2.98 31.71
CA ASP A 10 2.77 -2.23 31.68
C ASP A 10 2.06 -2.43 30.31
N PRO A 11 0.83 -2.99 30.29
CA PRO A 11 0.08 -3.26 29.06
C PRO A 11 -0.37 -2.00 28.30
N SER A 12 -0.13 -0.79 28.84
CA SER A 12 -0.37 0.48 28.15
C SER A 12 0.78 0.94 27.24
N CYS A 13 1.98 0.35 27.40
CA CYS A 13 3.12 0.66 26.54
C CYS A 13 3.04 -0.11 25.21
N ASN A 14 2.37 0.48 24.22
CA ASN A 14 2.49 0.03 22.82
C ASN A 14 3.63 0.79 22.12
N PRO A 15 4.73 0.14 21.69
CA PRO A 15 5.88 0.82 21.10
C PRO A 15 5.62 1.46 19.71
N VAL A 16 4.39 1.41 19.19
CA VAL A 16 4.04 1.98 17.87
C VAL A 16 3.06 3.15 17.88
N ASN A 17 2.74 3.77 19.04
CA ASN A 17 1.82 4.93 19.07
C ASN A 17 2.53 6.26 19.40
N PHE A 18 2.99 6.94 18.35
CA PHE A 18 3.30 8.39 18.37
C PHE A 18 1.98 9.18 18.32
N VAL A 19 1.29 9.30 19.45
CA VAL A 19 0.23 10.31 19.60
C VAL A 19 0.44 11.02 20.92
N THR A 20 1.14 12.15 20.87
CA THR A 20 1.12 13.15 21.94
C THR A 20 -0.31 13.70 22.04
N GLN A 21 -1.06 13.26 23.04
CA GLN A 21 -2.12 14.07 23.62
C GLN A 21 -1.55 14.74 24.86
N ASP A 22 -1.62 16.08 24.87
CA ASP A 22 -2.10 16.91 25.97
C ASP A 22 -1.32 18.22 26.10
N GLY A 23 -1.91 19.26 25.49
CA GLY A 23 -1.54 20.65 25.64
C GLY A 23 -2.79 21.52 25.57
N CYS A 24 -3.71 21.31 26.50
CA CYS A 24 -4.95 22.06 26.63
C CYS A 24 -4.69 23.52 27.03
N LYS A 25 -5.40 24.50 26.44
CA LYS A 25 -6.01 25.62 27.20
C LYS A 25 -7.35 26.07 26.59
N PRO A 26 -8.45 26.07 27.37
CA PRO A 26 -9.76 26.60 26.98
C PRO A 26 -10.04 28.01 27.54
N GLY A 27 -10.67 28.86 26.70
CA GLY A 27 -11.69 29.84 27.11
C GLY A 27 -11.30 31.31 27.38
N ALA A 28 -12.01 32.23 26.69
CA ALA A 28 -12.54 33.56 27.10
C ALA A 28 -12.15 34.73 26.16
N ILE A 29 -12.95 35.75 25.80
CA ILE A 29 -14.40 36.05 25.66
C ILE A 29 -14.51 37.46 24.98
N TYR A 30 -15.63 37.72 24.26
CA TYR A 30 -16.30 38.99 23.88
C TYR A 30 -15.68 40.08 22.97
N GLY A 31 -16.51 40.51 21.99
CA GLY A 31 -16.53 41.82 21.29
C GLY A 31 -16.17 41.68 19.80
N GLY A 32 -16.95 42.10 18.80
CA GLY A 32 -18.07 43.02 18.69
C GLY A 32 -17.86 43.85 17.41
N GLY A 33 -18.86 43.94 16.52
CA GLY A 33 -18.86 44.90 15.40
C GLY A 33 -19.19 44.30 14.03
N ARG A 34 -20.41 44.57 13.54
CA ARG A 34 -20.69 44.61 12.10
C ARG A 34 -20.08 45.91 11.57
N ASP A 35 -19.61 45.91 10.33
CA ASP A 35 -20.11 46.81 9.30
C ASP A 35 -19.70 46.30 7.92
N GLN A 36 -20.70 46.32 7.02
CA GLN A 36 -20.56 46.28 5.56
C GLN A 36 -19.76 47.53 5.16
N ASP A 37 -18.97 47.62 4.11
CA ASP A 37 -19.24 47.33 2.70
C ASP A 37 -17.93 47.58 1.91
N ASP A 38 -17.65 46.78 0.87
CA ASP A 38 -16.92 47.34 -0.27
C ASP A 38 -17.35 46.65 -1.57
N ARG A 39 -18.05 47.43 -2.38
CA ARG A 39 -18.45 47.11 -3.76
C ARG A 39 -17.22 47.28 -4.65
N GLY A 40 -16.89 46.25 -5.41
CA GLY A 40 -15.84 46.31 -6.42
C GLY A 40 -15.98 45.16 -7.41
N ASP A 41 -16.53 45.49 -8.56
CA ASP A 41 -16.82 44.63 -9.71
C ASP A 41 -15.60 43.87 -10.24
N GLY A 42 -15.84 42.65 -10.70
CA GLY A 42 -14.84 41.89 -11.45
C GLY A 42 -15.21 40.43 -11.59
N ASN A 43 -16.18 40.13 -12.44
CA ASN A 43 -16.26 38.81 -13.06
C ASN A 43 -15.08 38.65 -14.05
N THR A 44 -13.86 38.56 -13.53
CA THR A 44 -12.75 37.99 -14.25
C THR A 44 -12.88 36.49 -14.09
N ILE A 45 -13.44 35.86 -15.13
CA ILE A 45 -13.25 34.43 -15.38
C ILE A 45 -11.76 34.24 -15.67
N PHE A 46 -10.93 34.28 -14.63
CA PHE A 46 -9.80 33.40 -14.56
C PHE A 46 -10.38 32.04 -14.20
N GLN A 47 -10.88 31.35 -15.24
CA GLN A 47 -10.76 29.91 -15.20
C GLN A 47 -9.27 29.67 -15.06
N GLU A 48 -8.84 29.25 -13.86
CA GLU A 48 -7.61 28.49 -13.78
C GLU A 48 -7.65 27.49 -14.94
N PRO A 49 -6.59 27.37 -15.75
CA PRO A 49 -6.60 26.37 -16.81
C PRO A 49 -6.98 25.07 -16.12
N VAL A 50 -8.16 24.55 -16.48
CA VAL A 50 -8.58 23.22 -16.08
C VAL A 50 -7.61 22.31 -16.81
N THR A 51 -6.43 22.16 -16.24
CA THR A 51 -5.57 21.04 -16.49
C THR A 51 -6.43 19.90 -16.03
N LYS A 52 -7.14 19.28 -16.98
CA LYS A 52 -7.53 17.90 -16.83
C LYS A 52 -6.22 17.22 -16.53
N ASN A 53 -5.98 17.01 -15.24
CA ASN A 53 -4.87 16.27 -14.72
C ASN A 53 -5.21 14.84 -15.12
N THR A 54 -4.99 14.54 -16.39
CA THR A 54 -5.10 13.21 -16.95
C THR A 54 -3.97 12.48 -16.25
N THR A 55 -4.28 11.83 -15.13
CA THR A 55 -3.43 10.80 -14.57
C THR A 55 -3.34 9.77 -15.69
N VAL A 56 -2.25 9.83 -16.46
CA VAL A 56 -1.99 8.85 -17.52
C VAL A 56 -1.60 7.59 -16.76
N GLU A 57 -2.60 6.79 -16.42
CA GLU A 57 -2.36 5.47 -15.84
C GLU A 57 -1.49 4.69 -16.84
N PRO A 58 -0.38 4.09 -16.41
CA PRO A 58 0.49 3.31 -17.28
C PRO A 58 -0.29 2.13 -17.90
N ASP A 59 -0.14 1.94 -19.22
CA ASP A 59 -0.76 0.82 -19.94
C ASP A 59 0.00 -0.49 -19.69
N TYR A 60 -0.69 -1.46 -19.06
CA TYR A 60 -0.17 -2.79 -18.75
C TYR A 60 -0.75 -3.90 -19.65
N SER A 61 -1.57 -3.56 -20.64
CA SER A 61 -2.34 -4.54 -21.44
C SER A 61 -1.46 -5.57 -22.15
N ASN A 62 -0.27 -5.16 -22.57
CA ASN A 62 0.68 -6.01 -23.29
C ASN A 62 1.64 -6.80 -22.39
N PHE A 63 1.54 -6.68 -21.06
CA PHE A 63 2.45 -7.39 -20.16
C PHE A 63 2.04 -8.87 -20.06
N ASP A 64 3.05 -9.75 -20.06
CA ASP A 64 2.89 -11.11 -19.56
C ASP A 64 2.68 -11.08 -18.03
N ILE A 65 2.36 -12.24 -17.44
CA ILE A 65 2.01 -12.30 -16.03
C ILE A 65 3.20 -12.00 -15.10
N ILE A 66 4.42 -12.31 -15.51
CA ILE A 66 5.63 -12.06 -14.71
C ILE A 66 5.88 -10.56 -14.65
N LYS A 67 5.88 -9.90 -15.81
CA LYS A 67 6.04 -8.44 -15.90
C LYS A 67 4.88 -7.72 -15.23
N ALA A 68 3.63 -8.15 -15.45
CA ALA A 68 2.47 -7.59 -14.75
C ALA A 68 2.62 -7.69 -13.22
N THR A 69 3.11 -8.83 -12.73
CA THR A 69 3.42 -9.03 -11.32
C THR A 69 4.47 -8.04 -10.83
N GLN A 70 5.64 -7.98 -11.48
CA GLN A 70 6.74 -7.09 -11.07
C GLN A 70 6.32 -5.61 -11.00
N TYR A 71 5.51 -5.15 -11.95
CA TYR A 71 5.04 -3.77 -12.02
C TYR A 71 3.82 -3.46 -11.13
N GLY A 72 3.19 -4.47 -10.53
CA GLY A 72 2.02 -4.26 -9.67
C GLY A 72 0.70 -4.10 -10.44
N ALA A 73 0.63 -4.55 -11.69
CA ALA A 73 -0.55 -4.49 -12.53
C ALA A 73 -1.59 -5.55 -12.11
N LEU A 74 -2.29 -5.32 -11.00
CA LEU A 74 -3.21 -6.28 -10.38
C LEU A 74 -4.30 -6.75 -11.34
N GLU A 75 -4.97 -5.83 -12.03
CA GLU A 75 -6.07 -6.20 -12.94
C GLU A 75 -5.57 -7.08 -14.09
N ARG A 76 -4.40 -6.77 -14.66
CA ARG A 76 -3.77 -7.60 -15.68
C ARG A 76 -3.42 -9.00 -15.17
N CYS A 77 -2.94 -9.09 -13.93
CA CYS A 77 -2.66 -10.39 -13.29
C CYS A 77 -3.95 -11.21 -13.11
N LYS A 78 -5.06 -10.57 -12.72
CA LYS A 78 -6.36 -11.24 -12.59
C LYS A 78 -6.85 -11.79 -13.92
N GLU A 79 -6.84 -10.96 -14.96
CA GLU A 79 -7.22 -11.36 -16.32
C GLU A 79 -6.46 -12.60 -16.79
N LEU A 80 -5.14 -12.62 -16.59
CA LEU A 80 -4.28 -13.73 -17.05
C LEU A 80 -4.53 -15.03 -16.26
N ILE A 81 -4.71 -14.95 -14.94
CA ILE A 81 -5.07 -16.12 -14.13
C ILE A 81 -6.47 -16.63 -14.50
N GLU A 82 -7.42 -15.74 -14.72
CA GLU A 82 -8.80 -16.08 -15.10
C GLU A 82 -8.91 -16.62 -16.53
N ALA A 83 -7.99 -16.23 -17.42
CA ALA A 83 -7.80 -16.84 -18.74
C ALA A 83 -7.16 -18.24 -18.69
N GLY A 84 -6.84 -18.76 -17.51
CA GLY A 84 -6.37 -20.14 -17.31
C GLY A 84 -4.86 -20.27 -17.10
N TYR A 85 -4.13 -19.17 -16.85
CA TYR A 85 -2.73 -19.28 -16.41
C TYR A 85 -2.66 -19.99 -15.05
N ASP A 86 -1.85 -21.04 -14.96
CA ASP A 86 -1.60 -21.75 -13.71
C ASP A 86 -0.75 -20.91 -12.76
N VAL A 87 -1.33 -20.47 -11.64
CA VAL A 87 -0.68 -19.63 -10.62
C VAL A 87 0.59 -20.26 -10.04
N ASN A 88 0.72 -21.59 -10.09
CA ASN A 88 1.86 -22.34 -9.58
C ASN A 88 2.91 -22.66 -10.64
N LYS A 89 2.68 -22.30 -11.91
CA LYS A 89 3.63 -22.54 -12.99
C LYS A 89 4.92 -21.73 -12.74
N PRO A 90 6.07 -22.40 -12.54
CA PRO A 90 7.34 -21.70 -12.44
C PRO A 90 7.82 -21.23 -13.82
N ASP A 91 8.69 -20.23 -13.83
CA ASP A 91 9.44 -19.86 -15.02
C ASP A 91 10.64 -20.80 -15.26
N SER A 92 11.47 -20.47 -16.25
CA SER A 92 12.65 -21.26 -16.62
C SER A 92 13.71 -21.35 -15.52
N GLU A 93 13.70 -20.44 -14.55
CA GLU A 93 14.62 -20.39 -13.42
C GLU A 93 14.01 -21.01 -12.17
N THR A 94 12.89 -21.72 -12.30
CA THR A 94 12.11 -22.30 -11.19
C THR A 94 11.46 -21.26 -10.28
N VAL A 95 11.41 -19.99 -10.70
CA VAL A 95 10.85 -18.89 -9.90
C VAL A 95 9.34 -18.85 -10.10
N THR A 96 8.60 -18.81 -8.99
CA THR A 96 7.12 -18.72 -9.01
C THR A 96 6.63 -17.27 -9.00
N LEU A 97 5.35 -17.06 -9.31
CA LEU A 97 4.73 -15.73 -9.24
C LEU A 97 4.84 -15.08 -7.86
N LEU A 98 4.81 -15.87 -6.78
CA LEU A 98 4.96 -15.32 -5.42
C LEU A 98 6.36 -14.78 -5.16
N HIS A 99 7.42 -15.36 -5.73
CA HIS A 99 8.78 -14.80 -5.61
C HIS A 99 8.86 -13.43 -6.27
N TRP A 100 8.36 -13.31 -7.50
CA TRP A 100 8.32 -12.05 -8.25
C TRP A 100 7.49 -10.98 -7.53
N ALA A 101 6.35 -11.37 -6.94
CA ALA A 101 5.51 -10.46 -6.19
C ALA A 101 6.17 -10.01 -4.87
N SER A 102 6.83 -10.91 -4.16
CA SER A 102 7.50 -10.66 -2.89
C SER A 102 8.65 -9.65 -3.01
N ILE A 103 9.60 -9.89 -3.92
CA ILE A 103 10.76 -8.99 -4.09
C ILE A 103 10.37 -7.60 -4.59
N ASN A 104 9.20 -7.45 -5.22
CA ASN A 104 8.68 -6.19 -5.72
C ASN A 104 7.63 -5.53 -4.79
N ASN A 105 7.45 -6.03 -3.56
CA ASN A 105 6.49 -5.50 -2.58
C ASN A 105 5.04 -5.41 -3.13
N ARG A 106 4.57 -6.45 -3.81
CA ARG A 106 3.24 -6.47 -4.46
C ARG A 106 2.19 -7.15 -3.59
N LYS A 107 1.94 -6.57 -2.42
CA LYS A 107 1.07 -7.14 -1.37
C LYS A 107 -0.31 -7.56 -1.86
N GLU A 108 -0.99 -6.73 -2.65
CA GLU A 108 -2.34 -7.05 -3.14
C GLU A 108 -2.34 -8.17 -4.19
N ILE A 109 -1.29 -8.25 -5.01
CA ILE A 109 -1.09 -9.36 -5.95
C ILE A 109 -0.78 -10.66 -5.20
N ILE A 110 0.04 -10.61 -4.14
CA ILE A 110 0.32 -11.76 -3.27
C ILE A 110 -0.98 -12.31 -2.69
N LYS A 111 -1.82 -11.46 -2.10
CA LYS A 111 -3.13 -11.89 -1.56
C LYS A 111 -3.99 -12.57 -2.63
N TYR A 112 -4.02 -11.99 -3.83
CA TYR A 112 -4.77 -12.57 -4.94
C TYR A 112 -4.22 -13.95 -5.34
N TYR A 113 -2.92 -14.09 -5.58
CA TYR A 113 -2.32 -15.38 -5.93
C TYR A 113 -2.53 -16.44 -4.84
N VAL A 114 -2.40 -16.08 -3.57
CA VAL A 114 -2.71 -17.00 -2.45
C VAL A 114 -4.18 -17.44 -2.48
N SER A 115 -5.12 -16.52 -2.74
CA SER A 115 -6.54 -16.86 -2.88
C SER A 115 -6.84 -17.77 -4.08
N LYS A 116 -5.94 -17.82 -5.07
CA LYS A 116 -6.00 -18.72 -6.23
C LYS A 116 -5.25 -20.03 -6.02
N GLY A 117 -4.73 -20.28 -4.82
CA GLY A 117 -4.04 -21.52 -4.46
C GLY A 117 -2.55 -21.53 -4.79
N ALA A 118 -1.89 -20.38 -4.82
CA ALA A 118 -0.44 -20.31 -4.93
C ALA A 118 0.26 -20.97 -3.73
N VAL A 119 1.27 -21.80 -3.99
CA VAL A 119 2.07 -22.46 -2.94
C VAL A 119 3.01 -21.44 -2.29
N VAL A 120 2.67 -21.04 -1.06
CA VAL A 120 3.36 -19.96 -0.32
C VAL A 120 4.83 -20.24 0.00
N ASP A 121 5.16 -21.51 0.23
CA ASP A 121 6.50 -21.95 0.61
C ASP A 121 7.25 -22.65 -0.54
N ALA A 122 6.84 -22.41 -1.80
CA ALA A 122 7.54 -22.94 -2.95
C ALA A 122 9.00 -22.48 -2.94
N VAL A 123 9.93 -23.41 -3.13
CA VAL A 123 11.36 -23.07 -3.28
C VAL A 123 11.68 -22.86 -4.76
N GLY A 124 12.41 -21.80 -5.07
CA GLY A 124 12.75 -21.47 -6.44
C GLY A 124 13.98 -20.57 -6.58
N GLY A 125 14.39 -20.37 -7.83
CA GLY A 125 15.59 -19.63 -8.20
C GLY A 125 16.88 -20.36 -7.84
N GLU A 126 18.01 -19.75 -8.19
CA GLU A 126 19.34 -20.35 -8.00
C GLU A 126 19.66 -20.69 -6.54
N LEU A 127 19.10 -19.94 -5.58
CA LEU A 127 19.33 -20.14 -4.15
C LEU A 127 18.31 -21.07 -3.48
N MET A 128 17.40 -21.71 -4.24
CA MET A 128 16.39 -22.62 -3.69
C MET A 128 15.65 -22.01 -2.47
N SER A 129 15.30 -20.73 -2.59
CA SER A 129 14.77 -19.93 -1.49
C SER A 129 13.26 -19.79 -1.64
N THR A 130 12.56 -19.46 -0.55
CA THR A 130 11.10 -19.22 -0.57
C THR A 130 10.77 -17.75 -0.93
N PRO A 131 9.52 -17.43 -1.31
CA PRO A 131 9.09 -16.05 -1.53
C PRO A 131 9.33 -15.13 -0.34
N LEU A 132 9.26 -15.66 0.90
CA LEU A 132 9.53 -14.88 2.10
C LEU A 132 11.00 -14.45 2.19
N HIS A 133 11.94 -15.33 1.83
CA HIS A 133 13.37 -14.97 1.79
C HIS A 133 13.67 -13.88 0.74
N TRP A 134 12.91 -13.85 -0.36
CA TRP A 134 13.06 -12.82 -1.40
C TRP A 134 12.51 -11.46 -0.97
N ALA A 135 11.54 -11.43 -0.04
CA ALA A 135 10.98 -10.19 0.48
C ALA A 135 11.94 -9.41 1.40
N THR A 136 13.02 -10.04 1.86
CA THR A 136 13.99 -9.43 2.80
C THR A 136 15.28 -8.96 2.14
N ARG A 137 15.36 -8.98 0.80
CA ARG A 137 16.53 -8.54 0.04
C ARG A 137 16.60 -7.03 -0.15
#